data_AF-A0A3A5UX84-F1
#
_entry.id   AF-A0A3A5UX84-F1
#
_cell.length_a   1.000
_cell.length_b   1.000
_cell.length_c   1.000
_cell.angle_alpha   90.00
_cell.angle_beta   90.00
_cell.angle_gamma   90.00
#
_symmetry.space_group_name_H-M   'P 1'
#
loop_
_entity.id
_entity.type
_entity.pdbx_description
1 polymer ?
#
loop_
_entity_poly.entity_id
_entity_poly.type
_entity_poly.pdbx_seq_one_letter_code
_entity_poly.pdbx_strand_id
1 'polypeptide(L)'
;DKLTIPVHPNHSEMGLRTWNLKGGQVWLESDDLEKMDLRLKEFADVALHDRIARVESMERSDQRPIVHWLPHNTSSEALVMGTKDNTLLHIEGRLESHKYTPGTIVQLERVGYAILIDATTLLLCHENLQDD
;
A
#
# COMPACT_ATOMS: atom_id res chain seq x y z
N ASP A 1 -7.13 -11.68 14.54
CA ASP A 1 -7.56 -10.42 13.85
C ASP A 1 -6.42 -9.41 13.69
N LYS A 2 -5.19 -9.75 14.08
CA LYS A 2 -4.01 -8.90 13.88
C LYS A 2 -3.03 -9.56 12.92
N LEU A 3 -2.34 -8.73 12.13
CA LEU A 3 -1.28 -9.13 11.24
C LEU A 3 -0.04 -8.33 11.57
N THR A 4 1.10 -8.98 11.76
CA THR A 4 2.37 -8.31 12.10
C THR A 4 3.37 -8.57 10.98
N ILE A 5 3.89 -7.50 10.40
CA ILE A 5 4.75 -7.53 9.20
C ILE A 5 5.94 -6.59 9.37
N PRO A 6 7.09 -6.88 8.72
CA PRO A 6 8.29 -6.06 8.86
C PRO A 6 8.09 -4.67 8.27
N VAL A 7 8.57 -3.63 8.95
CA VAL A 7 8.56 -2.24 8.43
C VAL A 7 9.38 -2.14 7.14
N HIS A 8 10.49 -2.87 7.05
CA HIS A 8 11.33 -2.94 5.86
C HIS A 8 11.71 -4.39 5.55
N PRO A 9 11.64 -4.84 4.29
CA PRO A 9 11.86 -6.25 3.93
C PRO A 9 13.26 -6.77 4.28
N ASN A 10 14.27 -5.91 4.19
CA ASN A 10 15.68 -6.31 4.39
C ASN A 10 16.32 -5.75 5.67
N HIS A 11 15.60 -4.96 6.46
CA HIS A 11 16.16 -4.23 7.62
C HIS A 11 15.32 -4.54 8.87
N SER A 12 15.57 -5.70 9.48
CA SER A 12 14.86 -6.18 10.67
C SER A 12 14.95 -5.23 11.88
N GLU A 13 16.03 -4.44 11.95
CA GLU A 13 16.28 -3.43 12.97
C GLU A 13 15.26 -2.28 12.94
N MET A 14 14.58 -2.07 11.81
CA MET A 14 13.48 -1.11 11.69
C MET A 14 12.19 -1.60 12.36
N GLY A 15 12.18 -2.85 12.82
CA GLY A 15 11.10 -3.44 13.60
C GLY A 15 9.92 -3.91 12.77
N LEU A 16 8.80 -4.14 13.46
CA LEU A 16 7.57 -4.68 12.92
C LEU A 16 6.44 -3.66 13.09
N ARG A 17 5.50 -3.64 12.14
CA ARG A 17 4.22 -2.95 12.27
C ARG A 17 3.10 -3.97 12.42
N THR A 18 2.01 -3.58 13.09
CA THR A 18 0.87 -4.46 13.35
C THR A 18 -0.42 -3.82 12.86
N TRP A 19 -1.11 -4.54 11.99
CA TRP A 19 -2.40 -4.18 11.41
C TRP A 19 -3.55 -4.84 12.13
N ASN A 20 -4.66 -4.14 12.22
CA ASN A 20 -5.93 -4.66 12.72
C ASN A 20 -6.85 -4.99 11.53
N LEU A 21 -7.14 -6.27 11.34
CA LEU A 21 -7.96 -6.80 10.25
C LEU A 21 -9.44 -6.96 10.62
N LYS A 22 -9.86 -6.48 11.79
CA LYS A 22 -11.26 -6.57 12.22
C LYS A 22 -12.18 -5.91 11.19
N GLY A 23 -13.28 -6.56 10.85
CA GLY A 23 -14.24 -6.08 9.85
C GLY A 23 -13.93 -6.51 8.41
N GLY A 24 -12.71 -7.00 8.12
CA GLY A 24 -12.39 -7.65 6.84
C GLY A 24 -12.39 -6.74 5.61
N GLN A 25 -12.46 -5.42 5.79
CA GLN A 25 -12.41 -4.44 4.70
C GLN A 25 -10.97 -4.01 4.44
N VAL A 26 -10.59 -4.00 3.16
CA VAL A 26 -9.25 -3.63 2.70
C VAL A 26 -9.34 -2.68 1.51
N TRP A 27 -8.28 -1.90 1.33
CA TRP A 27 -8.05 -1.05 0.17
C TRP A 27 -7.03 -1.71 -0.75
N LEU A 28 -7.28 -1.61 -2.05
CA LEU A 28 -6.41 -2.02 -3.16
C LEU A 28 -6.36 -0.88 -4.17
N GLU A 29 -5.31 -0.85 -4.99
CA GLU A 29 -5.32 0.01 -6.16
C GLU A 29 -6.41 -0.41 -7.13
N SER A 30 -7.01 0.57 -7.81
CA SER A 30 -8.09 0.30 -8.77
C SER A 30 -7.61 -0.63 -9.89
N ASP A 31 -6.37 -0.43 -10.35
CA ASP A 31 -5.76 -1.22 -11.44
C ASP A 31 -5.45 -2.68 -11.02
N ASP A 32 -5.44 -2.96 -9.71
CA ASP A 32 -5.31 -4.33 -9.19
C ASP A 32 -6.65 -5.05 -9.06
N LEU A 33 -7.80 -4.34 -9.07
CA LEU A 33 -9.12 -4.97 -9.00
C LEU A 33 -9.48 -5.75 -10.27
N GLU A 34 -8.87 -5.41 -11.40
CA GLU A 34 -9.04 -6.16 -12.65
C GLU A 34 -8.34 -7.54 -12.60
N LYS A 35 -7.46 -7.76 -11.62
CA LYS A 35 -6.72 -9.01 -11.44
C LYS A 35 -7.60 -9.98 -10.66
N MET A 36 -8.08 -11.05 -11.32
CA MET A 36 -8.96 -12.06 -10.70
C MET A 36 -8.32 -12.77 -9.50
N ASP A 37 -7.03 -13.10 -9.60
CA ASP A 37 -6.28 -13.77 -8.54
C ASP A 37 -5.03 -12.96 -8.20
N LEU A 38 -4.84 -12.65 -6.93
CA LEU A 38 -3.69 -11.89 -6.45
C LEU A 38 -3.24 -12.35 -5.07
N ARG A 39 -2.02 -11.97 -4.70
CA ARG A 39 -1.48 -12.15 -3.36
C ARG A 39 -1.38 -10.80 -2.67
N LEU A 40 -2.07 -10.68 -1.54
CA LEU A 40 -1.90 -9.58 -0.61
C LEU A 40 -0.52 -9.72 0.03
N LYS A 41 0.37 -8.75 -0.23
CA LYS A 41 1.75 -8.80 0.25
C LYS A 41 1.81 -9.08 1.76
N GLU A 42 2.74 -9.95 2.17
CA GLU A 42 2.95 -10.40 3.55
C GLU A 42 1.73 -11.04 4.24
N PHE A 43 0.70 -11.46 3.49
CA PHE A 43 -0.52 -12.02 4.10
C PHE A 43 -1.04 -13.29 3.45
N ALA A 44 -1.72 -13.19 2.30
CA ALA A 44 -2.49 -14.31 1.77
C ALA A 44 -2.72 -14.21 0.26
N ASP A 45 -2.86 -15.36 -0.36
CA ASP A 45 -3.42 -15.52 -1.70
C ASP A 45 -4.94 -15.36 -1.60
N VAL A 46 -5.50 -14.52 -2.47
CA VAL A 46 -6.94 -14.25 -2.53
C VAL A 46 -7.44 -14.36 -3.96
N ALA A 47 -8.68 -14.84 -4.09
CA ALA A 47 -9.48 -14.70 -5.29
C ALA A 47 -10.40 -13.48 -5.14
N LEU A 48 -10.32 -12.57 -6.10
CA LEU A 48 -11.20 -11.42 -6.21
C LEU A 48 -12.41 -11.78 -7.08
N HIS A 49 -13.59 -11.49 -6.53
CA HIS A 49 -14.84 -11.52 -7.28
C HIS A 49 -15.61 -10.23 -6.98
N ASP A 50 -15.75 -9.37 -7.98
CA ASP A 50 -16.25 -8.00 -7.84
C ASP A 50 -15.51 -7.21 -6.74
N ARG A 51 -16.15 -6.97 -5.59
CA ARG A 51 -15.60 -6.26 -4.43
C ARG A 51 -15.39 -7.17 -3.21
N ILE A 52 -15.37 -8.48 -3.44
CA ILE A 52 -15.19 -9.48 -2.40
C ILE A 52 -13.86 -10.21 -2.64
N ALA A 53 -12.96 -10.10 -1.67
CA ALA A 53 -11.72 -10.88 -1.63
C ALA A 53 -11.92 -12.13 -0.76
N ARG A 54 -11.77 -13.31 -1.34
CA ARG A 54 -11.81 -14.58 -0.61
C ARG A 54 -10.40 -15.11 -0.43
N VAL A 55 -10.00 -15.33 0.82
CA VAL A 55 -8.72 -15.99 1.14
C VAL A 55 -8.74 -17.43 0.66
N GLU A 56 -7.75 -17.79 -0.15
CA GLU A 56 -7.56 -19.15 -0.67
C GLU A 56 -6.44 -19.88 0.06
N SER A 57 -5.34 -19.18 0.34
CA SER A 57 -4.18 -19.74 1.03
C SER A 57 -3.42 -18.66 1.80
N MET A 58 -2.92 -19.00 2.99
CA MET A 58 -2.00 -18.12 3.73
C MET A 58 -0.59 -18.18 3.12
N GLU A 59 -0.15 -19.39 2.78
CA GLU A 59 1.12 -19.64 2.10
C GLU A 59 1.01 -19.29 0.62
N ARG A 60 2.12 -18.85 0.03
CA ARG A 60 2.16 -18.59 -1.42
C ARG A 60 2.01 -19.92 -2.16
N SER A 61 0.95 -20.04 -2.94
CA SER A 61 0.59 -21.26 -3.66
C SER A 61 1.08 -21.30 -5.11
N ASP A 62 1.25 -20.14 -5.74
CA ASP A 62 1.64 -20.02 -7.15
C ASP A 62 2.41 -18.70 -7.46
N GLN A 63 2.41 -18.30 -8.74
CA GLN A 63 3.08 -17.11 -9.25
C GLN A 63 2.11 -15.94 -9.51
N ARG A 64 0.94 -15.92 -8.84
CA ARG A 64 0.00 -14.79 -8.94
C ARG A 64 0.66 -13.46 -8.52
N PRO A 65 0.23 -12.33 -9.10
CA PRO A 65 0.81 -11.03 -8.82
C PRO A 65 0.69 -10.67 -7.33
N ILE A 66 1.74 -10.08 -6.77
CA ILE A 66 1.76 -9.60 -5.40
C ILE A 66 1.43 -8.10 -5.42
N VAL A 67 0.42 -7.70 -4.65
CA VAL A 67 -0.06 -6.32 -4.59
C VAL A 67 0.06 -5.75 -3.19
N HIS A 68 0.27 -4.43 -3.11
CA HIS A 68 0.15 -3.68 -1.86
C HIS A 68 -1.33 -3.47 -1.53
N TRP A 69 -1.61 -3.33 -0.24
CA TRP A 69 -2.97 -3.22 0.29
C TRP A 69 -2.94 -2.59 1.67
N LEU A 70 -4.09 -2.09 2.13
CA LEU A 70 -4.23 -1.54 3.48
C LEU A 70 -5.53 -2.03 4.14
N PRO A 71 -5.52 -2.39 5.44
CA PRO A 71 -6.76 -2.57 6.18
C PRO A 71 -7.48 -1.23 6.33
N HIS A 72 -8.80 -1.22 6.18
CA HIS A 72 -9.60 0.00 6.29
C HIS A 72 -9.35 0.75 7.61
N ASN A 73 -9.31 0.02 8.73
CA ASN A 73 -9.22 0.59 10.08
C ASN A 73 -7.86 1.18 10.46
N THR A 74 -6.82 0.93 9.67
CA THR A 74 -5.46 1.43 9.95
C THR A 74 -4.96 2.36 8.84
N SER A 75 -5.90 2.94 8.10
CA SER A 75 -5.63 3.87 7.02
C SER A 75 -6.37 5.19 7.22
N SER A 76 -5.77 6.29 6.75
CA SER A 76 -6.40 7.60 6.65
C SER A 76 -6.39 8.09 5.22
N GLU A 77 -7.25 9.05 4.90
CA GLU A 77 -7.20 9.75 3.61
C GLU A 77 -5.84 10.44 3.47
N ALA A 78 -5.29 10.41 2.26
CA ALA A 78 -3.99 10.99 1.98
C ALA A 78 -3.95 11.58 0.57
N LEU A 79 -3.04 12.54 0.39
CA LEU A 79 -2.78 13.19 -0.88
C LEU A 79 -1.33 12.91 -1.29
N VAL A 80 -1.15 12.32 -2.47
CA VAL A 80 0.17 12.19 -3.10
C VAL A 80 0.26 13.26 -4.19
N MET A 81 1.28 14.11 -4.09
CA MET A 81 1.61 15.12 -5.08
C MET A 81 2.79 14.66 -5.92
N GLY A 82 2.79 15.01 -7.20
CA GLY A 82 3.90 14.75 -8.11
C GLY A 82 3.95 15.79 -9.22
N THR A 83 4.91 15.64 -10.13
CA THR A 83 5.03 16.50 -11.31
C THR A 83 5.10 15.64 -12.56
N LYS A 84 4.25 15.94 -13.55
CA LYS A 84 4.27 15.32 -14.89
C LYS A 84 4.12 16.42 -15.92
N ASP A 85 5.00 16.47 -16.93
CA ASP A 85 4.97 17.45 -18.01
C ASP A 85 4.82 18.91 -17.53
N ASN A 86 5.68 19.33 -16.59
CA ASN A 86 5.64 20.65 -15.95
C ASN A 86 4.33 21.01 -15.24
N THR A 87 3.48 20.02 -14.97
CA THR A 87 2.20 20.19 -14.28
C THR A 87 2.22 19.47 -12.94
N LEU A 88 1.66 20.10 -11.91
CA LEU A 88 1.47 19.48 -10.59
C LEU A 88 0.30 18.50 -10.67
N LEU A 89 0.54 17.25 -10.27
CA LEU A 89 -0.47 16.20 -10.20
C LEU A 89 -0.79 15.86 -8.75
N HIS A 90 -2.07 15.59 -8.50
CA HIS A 90 -2.63 15.30 -7.19
C HIS A 90 -3.38 13.96 -7.26
N ILE A 91 -3.04 13.01 -6.40
CA ILE A 91 -3.69 11.70 -6.28
C ILE A 91 -4.26 11.58 -4.88
N GLU A 92 -5.56 11.44 -4.79
CA GLU A 92 -6.25 11.12 -3.54
C GLU A 92 -6.21 9.61 -3.31
N GLY A 93 -5.91 9.21 -2.07
CA GLY A 93 -5.78 7.79 -1.74
C GLY A 93 -5.94 7.50 -0.24
N ARG A 94 -5.30 6.41 0.17
CA ARG A 94 -5.24 5.95 1.56
C ARG A 94 -3.79 5.74 1.95
N LEU A 95 -3.41 6.17 3.15
CA LEU A 95 -2.09 5.97 3.73
C LEU A 95 -2.20 5.21 5.04
N GLU A 96 -1.26 4.32 5.32
CA GLU A 96 -1.14 3.68 6.62
C GLU A 96 -0.87 4.72 7.72
N SER A 97 -1.54 4.58 8.87
CA SER A 97 -1.23 5.40 10.04
C SER A 97 0.24 5.24 10.48
N HIS A 98 0.97 6.34 10.55
CA HIS A 98 2.39 6.34 10.91
C HIS A 98 2.75 7.40 11.97
N LYS A 99 4.01 7.38 12.41
CA LYS A 99 4.58 8.36 13.35
C LYS A 99 5.78 9.12 12.80
N TYR A 100 6.05 9.00 11.50
CA TYR A 100 7.10 9.75 10.82
C TYR A 100 6.83 11.26 10.86
N THR A 101 7.89 12.04 10.98
CA THR A 101 7.82 13.51 10.97
C THR A 101 7.87 14.05 9.54
N PRO A 102 7.32 15.25 9.28
CA PRO A 102 7.54 15.96 8.02
C PRO A 102 9.03 16.00 7.65
N GLY A 103 9.32 15.87 6.35
CA GLY A 103 10.67 15.75 5.80
C GLY A 103 11.22 14.32 5.75
N THR A 104 10.53 13.33 6.32
CA THR A 104 10.93 11.92 6.22
C THR A 104 10.71 11.40 4.80
N ILE A 105 11.73 10.76 4.22
CA ILE A 105 11.58 10.03 2.96
C ILE A 105 11.11 8.60 3.27
N VAL A 106 10.04 8.19 2.60
CA VAL A 106 9.45 6.85 2.71
C VAL A 106 9.35 6.21 1.34
N GLN A 107 9.28 4.88 1.32
CA GLN A 107 8.95 4.12 0.13
C GLN A 107 7.48 3.71 0.20
N LEU A 108 6.67 4.25 -0.71
CA LEU A 108 5.33 3.75 -1.00
C LEU A 108 5.50 2.50 -1.88
N GLU A 109 5.15 1.34 -1.34
CA GLU A 109 5.34 0.08 -2.06
C GLU A 109 4.61 0.08 -3.41
N ARG A 110 5.31 -0.35 -4.48
CA ARG A 110 4.83 -0.35 -5.88
C ARG A 110 4.42 1.02 -6.45
N VAL A 111 4.59 2.11 -5.71
CA VAL A 111 4.35 3.48 -6.20
C VAL A 111 5.69 4.21 -6.38
N GLY A 112 6.56 4.16 -5.37
CA GLY A 112 7.90 4.73 -5.39
C GLY A 112 8.27 5.50 -4.13
N TYR A 113 9.28 6.36 -4.22
CA TYR A 113 9.76 7.13 -3.06
C TYR A 113 9.05 8.47 -2.96
N ALA A 114 8.71 8.87 -1.74
CA ALA A 114 8.06 10.14 -1.46
C ALA A 114 8.59 10.77 -0.17
N ILE A 115 8.57 12.11 -0.11
CA ILE A 115 8.85 12.86 1.10
C ILE A 115 7.53 13.28 1.76
N LEU A 116 7.42 13.10 3.08
CA LEU A 116 6.28 13.60 3.85
C LEU A 116 6.33 15.13 3.93
N ILE A 117 5.27 15.79 3.47
CA ILE A 117 5.07 17.23 3.65
C ILE A 117 4.37 17.50 4.98
N ASP A 118 3.40 16.65 5.32
CA ASP A 118 2.73 16.60 6.62
C ASP A 118 2.32 15.15 6.94
N ALA A 119 1.38 14.94 7.87
CA ALA A 119 0.94 13.61 8.29
C ALA A 119 0.15 12.82 7.23
N THR A 120 -0.40 13.49 6.20
CA THR A 120 -1.28 12.89 5.18
C THR A 120 -0.92 13.31 3.76
N THR A 121 0.01 14.26 3.60
CA THR A 121 0.45 14.77 2.31
C THR A 121 1.87 14.31 2.01
N LEU A 122 2.05 13.67 0.85
CA LEU A 122 3.36 13.24 0.35
C LEU A 122 3.69 13.91 -0.98
N LEU A 123 4.97 14.12 -1.24
CA LEU A 123 5.49 14.57 -2.53
C LEU A 123 6.40 13.48 -3.10
N LEU A 124 6.09 12.99 -4.31
CA LEU A 124 6.90 11.99 -5.00
C LEU A 124 8.30 12.53 -5.32
N CYS A 125 9.30 11.66 -5.19
CA CYS A 125 10.69 11.97 -5.49
C CYS A 125 11.09 11.62 -6.94
N HIS A 126 10.12 11.30 -7.80
CA HIS A 126 10.30 10.97 -9.21
C HIS A 126 9.12 11.49 -10.05
N GLU A 127 9.36 11.74 -11.33
CA GLU A 127 8.35 12.28 -12.25
C GLU A 127 7.40 11.20 -12.81
N ASN A 128 7.83 9.93 -12.82
CA ASN A 128 7.02 8.85 -13.36
C ASN A 128 6.14 8.23 -12.28
N LEU A 129 4.87 8.63 -12.24
CA LEU A 129 3.83 7.70 -11.79
C LEU A 129 3.88 6.53 -12.78
N GLN A 130 4.17 5.31 -12.33
CA GLN A 130 4.44 4.18 -13.21
C GLN A 130 3.34 4.04 -14.27
N ASP A 131 3.68 4.39 -15.52
CA ASP A 131 3.05 3.87 -16.72
C ASP A 131 3.88 2.61 -17.05
N ASP A 132 3.42 1.43 -16.63
CA ASP A 132 3.80 0.11 -17.18
C ASP A 132 2.72 -0.94 -16.89
#